data_AF-A0A318CBQ8-F1
#
_entry.id   AF-A0A318CBQ8-F1
#
_cell.length_a   1.000
_cell.length_b   1.000
_cell.length_c   1.000
_cell.angle_alpha   90.00
_cell.angle_beta   90.00
_cell.angle_gamma   90.00
#
_symmetry.space_group_name_H-M   'P 1'
#
loop_
_entity.id
_entity.type
_entity.pdbx_description
1 polymer ?
#
loop_
_entity_poly.entity_id
_entity_poly.type
_entity_poly.pdbx_seq_one_letter_code
_entity_poly.pdbx_strand_id
1 'polypeptide(L)'
;MGQLRNNRATADEFSALQLLIGALNNRDRLAELTDSGNSIMRILSAIRIGELISPNEFGRQSQEWKNDELLITSLLRGMVRKRKRICTETISPLAGSSDEVNFLLARLVEYEKPESITSDNLISVVAEAALERGSFFFDPDFLVNLWRRDETAHCSLLCMADGDGDLIRYMIGNIDKSNRSLVLMALLKAAKHGIDLSHLSPLLISDPYLKQVYGLLKDLKNGTAIEDPLVQFSFYGDPLQSGKGSSGGMGTFLRTLGNGLAESLPGVITIVPIDVKELLEKRSLLSTENDRHFFMYVPFFELDRMIPDSFLRDRLMVESNVRDILAMAKIRPAFFHMRFSDFASYSMLRLAKKLGARSFFTITPDPQRRFSNQNGDLIDLEPSRALRETSRVEIAWTMLDECDRLFGIGAEDSRNQLFSYYPQLHR
;
A
#
# COMPACT_ATOMS: atom_id res chain seq x y z
N MET A 1 16.96 23.19 -21.33
CA MET A 1 16.61 21.76 -21.54
C MET A 1 17.58 21.07 -22.51
N GLY A 2 17.79 21.57 -23.73
CA GLY A 2 18.65 20.91 -24.74
C GLY A 2 20.13 20.66 -24.35
N GLN A 3 20.72 21.43 -23.43
CA GLN A 3 22.10 21.21 -22.97
C GLN A 3 22.25 20.13 -21.87
N LEU A 4 21.16 19.64 -21.26
CA LEU A 4 21.21 18.62 -20.19
C LEU A 4 21.19 17.18 -20.72
N ARG A 5 20.71 16.97 -21.95
CA ARG A 5 20.69 15.64 -22.60
C ARG A 5 22.09 15.04 -22.84
N ASN A 6 23.14 15.85 -22.78
CA ASN A 6 24.53 15.39 -22.95
C ASN A 6 25.19 14.89 -21.66
N ASN A 7 24.50 14.90 -20.51
CA ASN A 7 25.01 14.29 -19.29
C ASN A 7 24.60 12.82 -19.23
N ARG A 8 25.55 11.91 -18.99
CA ARG A 8 25.30 10.47 -18.77
C ARG A 8 24.41 10.15 -17.54
N ALA A 9 23.87 11.16 -16.87
CA ALA A 9 23.11 11.08 -15.63
C ALA A 9 21.58 11.16 -15.82
N THR A 10 21.09 11.44 -17.04
CA THR A 10 19.66 11.59 -17.34
C THR A 10 19.26 10.73 -18.52
N ALA A 11 18.10 10.09 -18.43
CA ALA A 11 17.54 9.28 -19.51
C ALA A 11 16.57 10.05 -20.40
N ASP A 12 15.91 11.08 -19.85
CA ASP A 12 14.83 11.84 -20.47
C ASP A 12 14.60 13.18 -19.74
N GLU A 13 13.61 13.95 -20.18
CA GLU A 13 13.27 15.22 -19.54
C GLU A 13 12.69 15.06 -18.13
N PHE A 14 12.01 13.96 -17.81
CA PHE A 14 11.52 13.71 -16.45
C PHE A 14 12.69 13.58 -15.45
N SER A 15 13.65 12.71 -15.75
CA SER A 15 14.84 12.51 -14.92
C SER A 15 15.72 13.77 -14.86
N ALA A 16 15.82 14.52 -15.96
CA ALA A 16 16.50 15.83 -15.96
C ALA A 16 15.81 16.85 -15.05
N LEU A 17 14.48 16.95 -15.12
CA LEU A 17 13.69 17.85 -14.30
C LEU A 17 13.79 17.49 -12.81
N GLN A 18 13.71 16.20 -12.48
CA GLN A 18 13.88 15.70 -11.14
C GLN A 18 15.25 16.05 -10.53
N LEU A 19 16.34 15.90 -11.31
CA LEU A 19 17.67 16.29 -10.88
C LEU A 19 17.80 17.80 -10.69
N LEU A 20 17.30 18.61 -11.63
CA LEU A 20 17.37 20.06 -11.56
C LEU A 20 16.59 20.61 -10.36
N ILE A 21 15.32 20.24 -10.22
CA ILE A 21 14.48 20.68 -9.11
C ILE A 21 15.04 20.18 -7.78
N GLY A 22 15.51 18.93 -7.72
CA GLY A 22 16.14 18.37 -6.53
C GLY A 22 17.40 19.13 -6.07
N ALA A 23 18.08 19.83 -6.97
CA ALA A 23 19.24 20.67 -6.66
C ALA A 23 18.87 22.09 -6.21
N LEU A 24 17.63 22.54 -6.40
CA LEU A 24 17.18 23.87 -5.99
C LEU A 24 16.97 23.93 -4.47
N ASN A 25 17.52 24.97 -3.85
CA ASN A 25 17.29 25.33 -2.44
C ASN A 25 16.58 26.70 -2.28
N ASN A 26 16.43 27.45 -3.38
CA ASN A 26 15.73 28.73 -3.37
C ASN A 26 14.21 28.48 -3.43
N ARG A 27 13.51 28.81 -2.35
CA ARG A 27 12.06 28.60 -2.21
C ARG A 27 11.22 29.47 -3.13
N ASP A 28 11.61 30.72 -3.36
CA ASP A 28 10.87 31.65 -4.23
C ASP A 28 10.86 31.13 -5.67
N ARG A 29 12.03 30.66 -6.15
CA ARG A 29 12.11 30.00 -7.47
C ARG A 29 11.30 28.72 -7.55
N LEU A 30 11.25 27.93 -6.48
CA LEU A 30 10.42 26.74 -6.45
C LEU A 30 8.93 27.10 -6.47
N ALA A 31 8.52 28.17 -5.77
CA ALA A 31 7.15 28.67 -5.79
C ALA A 31 6.75 29.16 -7.20
N GLU A 32 7.62 29.88 -7.91
CA GLU A 32 7.39 30.24 -9.32
C GLU A 32 7.14 29.00 -10.21
N LEU A 33 7.86 27.90 -9.96
CA LEU A 33 7.67 26.65 -10.70
C LEU A 33 6.38 25.90 -10.32
N THR A 34 5.79 26.18 -9.14
CA THR A 34 4.47 25.64 -8.76
C THR A 34 3.31 26.26 -9.52
N ASP A 35 3.54 27.41 -10.17
CA ASP A 35 2.60 28.09 -11.07
C ASP A 35 2.76 27.67 -12.55
N SER A 36 3.66 26.72 -12.84
CA SER A 36 3.88 26.19 -14.19
C SER A 36 2.60 25.57 -14.78
N GLY A 37 2.42 25.67 -16.10
CA GLY A 37 1.32 24.99 -16.79
C GLY A 37 1.43 23.45 -16.78
N ASN A 38 2.62 22.89 -16.53
CA ASN A 38 2.84 21.44 -16.54
C ASN A 38 2.72 20.84 -15.13
N SER A 39 1.76 19.92 -14.92
CA SER A 39 1.49 19.33 -13.60
C SER A 39 2.68 18.59 -12.98
N ILE A 40 3.55 17.95 -13.77
CA ILE A 40 4.71 17.23 -13.24
C ILE A 40 5.74 18.21 -12.66
N MET A 41 5.96 19.34 -13.32
CA MET A 41 6.83 20.41 -12.81
C MET A 41 6.31 20.98 -11.49
N ARG A 42 4.99 21.21 -11.39
CA ARG A 42 4.34 21.67 -10.17
C ARG A 42 4.53 20.67 -9.02
N ILE A 43 4.26 19.38 -9.28
CA ILE A 43 4.42 18.28 -8.31
C ILE A 43 5.85 18.20 -7.78
N LEU A 44 6.85 18.12 -8.67
CA LEU A 44 8.25 18.01 -8.27
C LEU A 44 8.72 19.22 -7.45
N SER A 45 8.26 20.43 -7.82
CA SER A 45 8.59 21.66 -7.10
C SER A 45 7.96 21.71 -5.70
N ALA A 46 6.69 21.33 -5.57
CA ALA A 46 5.99 21.27 -4.29
C ALA A 46 6.56 20.16 -3.37
N ILE A 47 6.94 19.00 -3.92
CA ILE A 47 7.69 17.97 -3.19
C ILE A 47 8.99 18.57 -2.66
N ARG A 48 9.76 19.27 -3.50
CA ARG A 48 11.02 19.87 -3.07
C ARG A 48 10.82 20.92 -1.98
N ILE A 49 9.78 21.74 -2.06
CA ILE A 49 9.41 22.68 -0.98
C ILE A 49 9.14 21.91 0.31
N GLY A 50 8.34 20.82 0.25
CA GLY A 50 8.06 19.95 1.40
C GLY A 50 9.33 19.34 2.01
N GLU A 51 10.32 18.98 1.18
CA GLU A 51 11.63 18.51 1.65
C GLU A 51 12.42 19.61 2.40
N LEU A 52 12.25 20.89 2.05
CA LEU A 52 13.04 22.01 2.60
C LEU A 52 12.42 22.65 3.86
N ILE A 53 11.09 22.72 3.96
CA ILE A 53 10.42 23.50 5.03
C ILE A 53 10.40 22.83 6.40
N SER A 54 10.46 23.58 7.48
CA SER A 54 10.24 23.04 8.84
C SER A 54 8.77 22.68 9.09
N PRO A 55 8.45 21.84 10.10
CA PRO A 55 7.07 21.59 10.52
C PRO A 55 6.28 22.87 10.86
N ASN A 56 6.93 23.89 11.43
CA ASN A 56 6.28 25.16 11.73
C ASN A 56 5.92 25.95 10.46
N GLU A 57 6.77 25.89 9.43
CA GLU A 57 6.50 26.54 8.14
C GLU A 57 5.44 25.81 7.33
N PHE A 58 5.30 24.49 7.53
CA PHE A 58 4.28 23.68 6.86
C PHE A 58 2.88 24.21 7.12
N GLY A 59 2.53 24.59 8.35
CA GLY A 59 1.19 25.13 8.66
C GLY A 59 0.84 26.40 7.86
N ARG A 60 1.83 27.25 7.56
CA ARG A 60 1.62 28.44 6.71
C ARG A 60 1.45 28.04 5.25
N GLN A 61 2.33 27.18 4.74
CA GLN A 61 2.31 26.75 3.35
C GLN A 61 1.05 25.94 3.01
N SER A 62 0.60 25.08 3.93
CA SER A 62 -0.60 24.28 3.75
C SER A 62 -1.86 25.15 3.71
N GLN A 63 -1.91 26.22 4.50
CA GLN A 63 -3.03 27.15 4.46
C GLN A 63 -3.10 27.95 3.15
N GLU A 64 -1.94 28.34 2.61
CA GLU A 64 -1.83 29.02 1.31
C GLU A 64 -2.35 28.13 0.17
N TRP A 65 -1.98 26.85 0.18
CA TRP A 65 -2.31 25.89 -0.87
C TRP A 65 -3.55 25.03 -0.57
N LYS A 66 -4.32 25.33 0.48
CA LYS A 66 -5.41 24.46 0.98
C LYS A 66 -6.45 24.03 -0.06
N ASN A 67 -6.63 24.81 -1.12
CA ASN A 67 -7.60 24.54 -2.19
C ASN A 67 -6.96 23.89 -3.43
N ASP A 68 -5.66 23.60 -3.39
CA ASP A 68 -4.91 22.94 -4.46
C ASP A 68 -4.43 21.57 -3.98
N GLU A 69 -5.24 20.54 -4.26
CA GLU A 69 -4.95 19.15 -3.88
C GLU A 69 -3.60 18.67 -4.44
N LEU A 70 -3.23 19.15 -5.64
CA LEU A 70 -1.96 18.76 -6.28
C LEU A 70 -0.78 19.27 -5.47
N LEU A 71 -0.81 20.53 -5.08
CA LEU A 71 0.28 21.13 -4.31
C LEU A 71 0.32 20.60 -2.87
N ILE A 72 -0.83 20.43 -2.21
CA ILE A 72 -0.89 19.89 -0.83
C ILE A 72 -0.38 18.45 -0.76
N THR A 73 -0.87 17.58 -1.65
CA THR A 73 -0.43 16.18 -1.68
C THR A 73 1.06 16.09 -1.97
N SER A 74 1.56 16.90 -2.92
CA SER A 74 2.99 16.98 -3.26
C SER A 74 3.85 17.51 -2.11
N LEU A 75 3.39 18.54 -1.41
CA LEU A 75 4.05 19.08 -0.23
C LEU A 75 4.21 18.02 0.86
N LEU A 76 3.14 17.28 1.15
CA LEU A 76 3.12 16.18 2.12
C LEU A 76 4.08 15.05 1.74
N ARG A 77 4.15 14.66 0.45
CA ARG A 77 5.13 13.69 -0.05
C ARG A 77 6.56 14.13 0.26
N GLY A 78 6.88 15.41 0.06
CA GLY A 78 8.19 15.98 0.42
C GLY A 78 8.50 15.92 1.92
N MET A 79 7.51 16.21 2.76
CA MET A 79 7.64 16.07 4.22
C MET A 79 7.92 14.59 4.61
N VAL A 80 7.22 13.64 3.98
CA VAL A 80 7.37 12.19 4.23
C VAL A 80 8.75 11.70 3.80
N ARG A 81 9.26 12.12 2.63
CA ARG A 81 10.62 11.77 2.15
C ARG A 81 11.71 12.16 3.15
N LYS A 82 11.50 13.25 3.89
CA LYS A 82 12.43 13.71 4.94
C LYS A 82 12.06 13.24 6.33
N ARG A 83 11.10 12.30 6.44
CA ARG A 83 10.63 11.68 7.69
C ARG A 83 10.29 12.72 8.76
N LYS A 84 9.70 13.85 8.35
CA LYS A 84 9.34 14.94 9.26
C LYS A 84 8.19 14.52 10.19
N ARG A 85 8.08 15.23 11.31
CA ARG A 85 7.00 15.06 12.29
C ARG A 85 6.21 16.36 12.43
N ILE A 86 4.90 16.24 12.55
CA ILE A 86 3.96 17.37 12.61
C ILE A 86 2.92 17.07 13.70
N CYS A 87 2.57 18.05 14.52
CA CYS A 87 1.55 17.90 15.55
C CYS A 87 0.13 17.80 14.97
N THR A 88 -0.80 17.30 15.78
CA THR A 88 -2.18 17.00 15.34
C THR A 88 -2.94 18.27 14.93
N GLU A 89 -2.70 19.41 15.59
CA GLU A 89 -3.41 20.66 15.32
C GLU A 89 -3.09 21.21 13.92
N THR A 90 -1.86 21.02 13.46
CA THR A 90 -1.41 21.52 12.15
C THR A 90 -2.02 20.71 11.00
N ILE A 91 -2.32 19.42 11.23
CA ILE A 91 -2.85 18.53 10.19
C ILE A 91 -4.38 18.44 10.19
N SER A 92 -5.03 18.87 11.28
CA SER A 92 -6.50 18.84 11.41
C SER A 92 -7.26 19.44 10.22
N PRO A 93 -6.84 20.58 9.62
CA PRO A 93 -7.56 21.16 8.48
C PRO A 93 -7.46 20.33 7.19
N LEU A 94 -6.50 19.41 7.11
CA LEU A 94 -6.24 18.59 5.92
C LEU A 94 -6.81 17.18 6.05
N ALA A 95 -7.07 16.71 7.27
CA ALA A 95 -7.61 15.39 7.52
C ALA A 95 -8.99 15.23 6.87
N GLY A 96 -9.18 14.13 6.13
CA GLY A 96 -10.38 13.84 5.36
C GLY A 96 -10.42 14.44 3.95
N SER A 97 -9.40 15.18 3.51
CA SER A 97 -9.40 15.82 2.17
C SER A 97 -9.33 14.80 1.03
N SER A 98 -8.48 13.78 1.16
CA SER A 98 -8.40 12.65 0.24
C SER A 98 -7.72 11.45 0.91
N ASP A 99 -7.85 10.27 0.31
CA ASP A 99 -7.25 9.04 0.85
C ASP A 99 -5.73 9.11 0.88
N GLU A 100 -5.12 9.74 -0.13
CA GLU A 100 -3.66 9.88 -0.18
C GLU A 100 -3.17 10.91 0.84
N VAL A 101 -3.90 12.01 1.03
CA VAL A 101 -3.60 12.98 2.09
C VAL A 101 -3.65 12.28 3.45
N ASN A 102 -4.71 11.53 3.76
CA ASN A 102 -4.82 10.80 5.02
C ASN A 102 -3.67 9.80 5.22
N PHE A 103 -3.33 9.04 4.17
CA PHE A 103 -2.19 8.12 4.18
C PHE A 103 -0.86 8.84 4.49
N LEU A 104 -0.60 9.98 3.85
CA LEU A 104 0.62 10.76 4.08
C LEU A 104 0.64 11.39 5.48
N LEU A 105 -0.49 11.91 5.95
CA LEU A 105 -0.64 12.47 7.29
C LEU A 105 -0.38 11.43 8.37
N ALA A 106 -0.87 10.20 8.22
CA ALA A 106 -0.63 9.11 9.17
C ALA A 106 0.87 8.81 9.32
N ARG A 107 1.66 9.04 8.27
CA ARG A 107 3.13 8.87 8.29
C ARG A 107 3.87 10.08 8.87
N LEU A 108 3.24 11.24 9.00
CA LEU A 108 3.84 12.48 9.49
C LEU A 108 3.45 12.81 10.92
N VAL A 109 2.21 12.50 11.31
CA VAL A 109 1.66 12.92 12.59
C VAL A 109 2.52 12.41 13.74
N GLU A 110 2.87 13.30 14.65
CA GLU A 110 3.47 12.96 15.93
C GLU A 110 2.36 12.44 16.82
N TYR A 111 2.44 11.15 17.17
CA TYR A 111 1.38 10.51 17.93
C TYR A 111 1.22 11.16 19.28
N GLU A 112 0.08 11.81 19.48
CA GLU A 112 -0.40 12.28 20.78
C GLU A 112 -1.29 11.20 21.42
N LYS A 113 -1.52 11.36 22.73
CA LYS A 113 -2.43 10.48 23.47
C LYS A 113 -3.81 10.46 22.80
N PRO A 114 -4.38 9.29 22.47
CA PRO A 114 -5.64 9.19 21.72
C PRO A 114 -6.81 9.97 22.30
N GLU A 115 -6.80 10.18 23.61
CA GLU A 115 -7.81 10.92 24.35
C GLU A 115 -7.82 12.43 24.03
N SER A 116 -6.78 12.96 23.35
CA SER A 116 -6.75 14.35 22.86
C SER A 116 -7.44 14.54 21.51
N ILE A 117 -7.86 13.46 20.83
CA ILE A 117 -8.47 13.53 19.50
C ILE A 117 -9.94 13.97 19.63
N THR A 118 -10.20 15.24 19.28
CA THR A 118 -11.54 15.84 19.34
C THR A 118 -12.26 15.85 18.00
N SER A 119 -11.53 15.77 16.88
CA SER A 119 -12.09 15.81 15.52
C SER A 119 -12.24 14.41 14.95
N ASP A 120 -13.43 14.08 14.42
CA ASP A 120 -13.71 12.77 13.84
C ASP A 120 -12.82 12.49 12.62
N ASN A 121 -12.57 13.49 11.75
CA ASN A 121 -11.69 13.34 10.59
C ASN A 121 -10.24 12.96 10.94
N LEU A 122 -9.79 13.27 12.16
CA LEU A 122 -8.45 12.92 12.63
C LEU A 122 -8.35 11.49 13.16
N ILE A 123 -9.47 10.86 13.54
CA ILE A 123 -9.47 9.53 14.16
C ILE A 123 -8.84 8.51 13.22
N SER A 124 -9.27 8.46 11.94
CA SER A 124 -8.72 7.53 10.95
C SER A 124 -7.21 7.71 10.73
N VAL A 125 -6.75 8.97 10.64
CA VAL A 125 -5.33 9.33 10.45
C VAL A 125 -4.48 8.89 11.66
N VAL A 126 -4.93 9.21 12.88
CA VAL A 126 -4.18 8.87 14.10
C VAL A 126 -4.23 7.37 14.37
N ALA A 127 -5.36 6.71 14.09
CA ALA A 127 -5.47 5.26 14.22
C ALA A 127 -4.47 4.57 13.29
N GLU A 128 -4.39 4.97 12.03
CA GLU A 128 -3.40 4.42 11.11
C GLU A 128 -1.96 4.75 11.53
N ALA A 129 -1.69 5.97 12.01
CA ALA A 129 -0.37 6.34 12.53
C ALA A 129 0.07 5.44 13.70
N ALA A 130 -0.86 5.05 14.57
CA ALA A 130 -0.58 4.12 15.66
C ALA A 130 -0.27 2.71 15.14
N LEU A 131 -1.00 2.23 14.12
CA LEU A 131 -0.72 0.96 13.44
C LEU A 131 0.66 0.96 12.75
N GLU A 132 1.08 2.09 12.19
CA GLU A 132 2.40 2.28 11.58
C GLU A 132 3.53 2.15 12.60
N ARG A 133 3.33 2.65 13.83
CA ARG A 133 4.35 2.68 14.88
C ARG A 133 4.41 1.42 15.73
N GLY A 134 3.47 0.48 15.53
CA GLY A 134 3.37 -0.74 16.36
C GLY A 134 3.12 -0.46 17.84
N SER A 135 2.54 0.70 18.16
CA SER A 135 2.25 1.12 19.54
C SER A 135 0.82 0.73 19.88
N PHE A 136 0.65 -0.36 20.64
CA PHE A 136 -0.65 -0.95 20.96
C PHE A 136 -0.89 -0.99 22.47
N PHE A 137 -1.41 0.09 23.03
CA PHE A 137 -2.10 0.03 24.32
C PHE A 137 -3.23 1.06 24.30
N PHE A 138 -4.23 0.78 23.48
CA PHE A 138 -5.50 1.50 23.58
C PHE A 138 -6.40 0.74 24.55
N ASP A 139 -7.06 1.49 25.42
CA ASP A 139 -8.10 0.95 26.26
C ASP A 139 -9.26 0.37 25.38
N PRO A 140 -9.76 -0.85 25.64
CA PRO A 140 -10.83 -1.44 24.85
C PRO A 140 -12.10 -0.59 24.82
N ASP A 141 -12.49 0.05 25.93
CA ASP A 141 -13.67 0.92 25.97
C ASP A 141 -13.48 2.16 25.10
N PHE A 142 -12.26 2.69 25.07
CA PHE A 142 -11.89 3.77 24.14
C PHE A 142 -12.02 3.33 22.67
N LEU A 143 -11.55 2.15 22.29
CA LEU A 143 -11.71 1.64 20.91
C LEU A 143 -13.18 1.41 20.55
N VAL A 144 -14.00 0.94 21.48
CA VAL A 144 -15.46 0.81 21.30
C VAL A 144 -16.10 2.18 21.08
N ASN A 145 -15.68 3.21 21.82
CA ASN A 145 -16.17 4.56 21.65
C ASN A 145 -15.84 5.10 20.25
N LEU A 146 -14.57 4.98 19.82
CA LEU A 146 -14.16 5.39 18.48
C LEU A 146 -14.92 4.65 17.38
N TRP A 147 -15.13 3.34 17.53
CA TRP A 147 -15.90 2.54 16.57
C TRP A 147 -17.31 3.09 16.35
N ARG A 148 -17.97 3.55 17.42
CA ARG A 148 -19.33 4.14 17.33
C ARG A 148 -19.35 5.52 16.66
N ARG A 149 -18.23 6.23 16.69
CA ARG A 149 -18.15 7.64 16.26
C ARG A 149 -17.73 7.80 14.81
N ASP A 150 -16.83 6.96 14.31
CA ASP A 150 -16.20 7.16 13.00
C ASP A 150 -16.09 5.86 12.20
N GLU A 151 -16.94 5.75 11.18
CA GLU A 151 -16.95 4.63 10.23
C GLU A 151 -15.68 4.58 9.36
N THR A 152 -15.05 5.74 9.10
CA THR A 152 -13.84 5.80 8.26
C THR A 152 -12.64 5.14 8.93
N ALA A 153 -12.66 5.05 10.27
CA ALA A 153 -11.62 4.41 11.06
C ALA A 153 -11.85 2.90 11.26
N HIS A 154 -12.99 2.33 10.86
CA HIS A 154 -13.36 0.93 11.18
C HIS A 154 -12.31 -0.09 10.74
N CYS A 155 -11.70 0.07 9.56
CA CYS A 155 -10.61 -0.82 9.12
C CYS A 155 -9.41 -0.76 10.08
N SER A 156 -8.99 0.44 10.46
CA SER A 156 -7.87 0.65 11.39
C SER A 156 -8.19 0.09 12.78
N LEU A 157 -9.39 0.35 13.30
CA LEU A 157 -9.84 -0.12 14.60
C LEU A 157 -9.94 -1.65 14.67
N LEU A 158 -10.41 -2.29 13.60
CA LEU A 158 -10.45 -3.76 13.51
C LEU A 158 -9.02 -4.36 13.44
N CYS A 159 -8.08 -3.67 12.81
CA CYS A 159 -6.66 -4.02 12.88
C CYS A 159 -6.08 -3.90 14.29
N MET A 160 -6.48 -2.88 15.06
CA MET A 160 -6.05 -2.68 16.45
C MET A 160 -6.65 -3.70 17.42
N ALA A 161 -7.87 -4.16 17.16
CA ALA A 161 -8.54 -5.20 17.94
C ALA A 161 -7.92 -6.60 17.75
N ASP A 162 -6.94 -6.76 16.85
CA ASP A 162 -6.35 -8.06 16.55
C ASP A 162 -5.60 -8.63 17.77
N GLY A 163 -6.16 -9.68 18.37
CA GLY A 163 -5.66 -10.27 19.61
C GLY A 163 -6.63 -10.11 20.79
N ASP A 164 -7.65 -9.25 20.67
CA ASP A 164 -8.73 -9.10 21.63
C ASP A 164 -10.02 -9.73 21.07
N GLY A 165 -10.32 -10.95 21.53
CA GLY A 165 -11.48 -11.69 21.07
C GLY A 165 -12.81 -11.01 21.38
N ASP A 166 -12.93 -10.35 22.53
CA ASP A 166 -14.19 -9.73 22.95
C ASP A 166 -14.45 -8.43 22.18
N LEU A 167 -13.39 -7.64 21.92
CA LEU A 167 -13.49 -6.47 21.07
C LEU A 167 -13.84 -6.84 19.62
N ILE A 168 -13.23 -7.90 19.06
CA ILE A 168 -13.58 -8.40 17.73
C ILE A 168 -15.06 -8.84 17.68
N ARG A 169 -15.56 -9.56 18.70
CA ARG A 169 -16.97 -9.95 18.78
C ARG A 169 -17.89 -8.74 18.82
N TYR A 170 -17.54 -7.73 19.61
CA TYR A 170 -18.29 -6.49 19.70
C TYR A 170 -18.37 -5.78 18.34
N MET A 171 -17.22 -5.61 17.66
CA MET A 171 -17.16 -4.95 16.36
C MET A 171 -17.97 -5.71 15.29
N ILE A 172 -17.87 -7.05 15.26
CA ILE A 172 -18.68 -7.90 14.36
C ILE A 172 -20.18 -7.73 14.62
N GLY A 173 -20.60 -7.66 15.89
CA GLY A 173 -22.01 -7.50 16.25
C GLY A 173 -22.61 -6.15 15.84
N ASN A 174 -21.75 -5.13 15.66
CA ASN A 174 -22.14 -3.73 15.41
C ASN A 174 -21.63 -3.20 14.06
N ILE A 175 -21.23 -4.07 13.15
CA ILE A 175 -20.75 -3.68 11.82
C ILE A 175 -21.92 -3.34 10.88
N ASP A 176 -21.76 -2.32 10.03
CA ASP A 176 -22.68 -2.12 8.91
C ASP A 176 -22.55 -3.28 7.92
N LYS A 177 -23.63 -4.04 7.80
CA LYS A 177 -23.75 -5.24 6.97
C LYS A 177 -23.69 -4.92 5.48
N SER A 178 -23.95 -3.66 5.10
CA SER A 178 -23.85 -3.21 3.71
C SER A 178 -22.39 -3.14 3.25
N ASN A 179 -21.45 -2.89 4.18
CA ASN A 179 -20.02 -2.84 3.91
C ASN A 179 -19.41 -4.26 3.87
N ARG A 180 -19.58 -4.93 2.73
CA ARG A 180 -19.15 -6.33 2.53
C ARG A 180 -17.64 -6.53 2.71
N SER A 181 -16.81 -5.55 2.35
CA SER A 181 -15.36 -5.63 2.48
C SER A 181 -14.92 -5.62 3.95
N LEU A 182 -15.49 -4.73 4.77
CA LEU A 182 -15.25 -4.72 6.21
C LEU A 182 -15.79 -5.98 6.89
N VAL A 183 -16.97 -6.46 6.48
CA VAL A 183 -17.53 -7.73 6.97
C VAL A 183 -16.59 -8.90 6.67
N LEU A 184 -16.06 -8.99 5.45
CA LEU A 184 -15.09 -10.01 5.08
C LEU A 184 -13.85 -9.94 5.97
N MET A 185 -13.26 -8.75 6.14
CA MET A 185 -12.11 -8.54 7.03
C MET A 185 -12.41 -9.02 8.47
N ALA A 186 -13.61 -8.73 9.00
CA ALA A 186 -14.02 -9.19 10.32
C ALA A 186 -14.20 -10.71 10.41
N LEU A 187 -14.69 -11.34 9.34
CA LEU A 187 -14.77 -12.81 9.23
C LEU A 187 -13.38 -13.45 9.21
N LEU A 188 -12.41 -12.85 8.55
CA LEU A 188 -11.01 -13.31 8.57
C LEU A 188 -10.44 -13.24 9.99
N LYS A 189 -10.66 -12.14 10.72
CA LYS A 189 -10.26 -12.01 12.13
C LYS A 189 -10.91 -13.08 13.02
N ALA A 190 -12.22 -13.26 12.89
CA ALA A 190 -12.95 -14.27 13.64
C ALA A 190 -12.46 -15.69 13.31
N ALA A 191 -12.26 -15.99 12.03
CA ALA A 191 -11.74 -17.28 11.59
C ALA A 191 -10.37 -17.52 12.19
N LYS A 192 -9.43 -16.58 12.08
CA LYS A 192 -8.08 -16.64 12.65
C LYS A 192 -8.10 -16.95 14.15
N HIS A 193 -8.88 -16.22 14.93
CA HIS A 193 -8.96 -16.37 16.39
C HIS A 193 -9.88 -17.49 16.87
N GLY A 194 -10.55 -18.21 15.95
CA GLY A 194 -11.45 -19.30 16.32
C GLY A 194 -12.71 -18.81 17.04
N ILE A 195 -13.12 -17.57 16.79
CA ILE A 195 -14.35 -16.99 17.33
C ILE A 195 -15.53 -17.70 16.66
N ASP A 196 -16.38 -18.32 17.48
CA ASP A 196 -17.61 -18.94 16.99
C ASP A 196 -18.64 -17.86 16.63
N LEU A 197 -19.02 -17.82 15.37
CA LEU A 197 -19.95 -16.85 14.82
C LEU A 197 -21.40 -17.36 14.81
N SER A 198 -21.65 -18.59 15.27
CA SER A 198 -22.98 -19.21 15.35
C SER A 198 -24.00 -18.35 16.12
N HIS A 199 -23.53 -17.68 17.18
CA HIS A 199 -24.34 -16.80 18.04
C HIS A 199 -24.24 -15.31 17.67
N LEU A 200 -23.23 -14.92 16.88
CA LEU A 200 -22.85 -13.52 16.69
C LEU A 200 -23.28 -12.93 15.34
N SER A 201 -23.99 -13.69 14.49
CA SER A 201 -24.21 -13.21 13.14
C SER A 201 -25.49 -13.71 12.48
N PRO A 202 -26.61 -12.97 12.62
CA PRO A 202 -27.66 -12.97 11.60
C PRO A 202 -27.10 -12.73 10.18
N LEU A 203 -25.92 -12.09 10.08
CA LEU A 203 -25.16 -11.78 8.86
C LEU A 203 -24.70 -13.06 8.11
N LEU A 204 -24.08 -14.02 8.80
CA LEU A 204 -23.69 -15.32 8.23
C LEU A 204 -24.89 -16.23 7.94
N ILE A 205 -25.97 -16.07 8.71
CA ILE A 205 -27.22 -16.81 8.49
C ILE A 205 -27.92 -16.27 7.23
N SER A 206 -27.84 -14.95 6.96
CA SER A 206 -28.49 -14.31 5.83
C SER A 206 -27.69 -14.33 4.52
N ASP A 207 -26.38 -14.53 4.56
CA ASP A 207 -25.51 -14.50 3.37
C ASP A 207 -24.83 -15.86 3.10
N PRO A 208 -25.37 -16.67 2.16
CA PRO A 208 -24.79 -17.95 1.78
C PRO A 208 -23.36 -17.88 1.22
N TYR A 209 -22.95 -16.74 0.65
CA TYR A 209 -21.59 -16.56 0.12
C TYR A 209 -20.59 -16.46 1.27
N LEU A 210 -20.88 -15.62 2.27
CA LEU A 210 -20.02 -15.44 3.44
C LEU A 210 -19.89 -16.72 4.27
N LYS A 211 -20.98 -17.49 4.41
CA LYS A 211 -20.96 -18.78 5.09
C LYS A 211 -20.01 -19.78 4.41
N GLN A 212 -20.01 -19.82 3.07
CA GLN A 212 -19.11 -20.69 2.31
C GLN A 212 -17.65 -20.23 2.42
N VAL A 213 -17.38 -18.93 2.30
CA VAL A 213 -16.03 -18.37 2.50
C VAL A 213 -15.50 -18.72 3.90
N TYR A 214 -16.32 -18.55 4.94
CA TYR A 214 -15.92 -18.91 6.30
C TYR A 214 -15.65 -20.41 6.47
N GLY A 215 -16.36 -21.28 5.75
CA GLY A 215 -16.03 -22.70 5.65
C GLY A 215 -14.64 -22.95 5.07
N LEU A 216 -14.33 -22.33 3.93
CA LEU A 216 -13.00 -22.41 3.31
C LEU A 216 -11.88 -21.92 4.24
N LEU A 217 -12.11 -20.83 4.99
CA LEU A 217 -11.15 -20.31 5.96
C LEU A 217 -10.91 -21.28 7.13
N LYS A 218 -11.94 -22.02 7.57
CA LYS A 218 -11.79 -23.07 8.57
C LYS A 218 -10.99 -24.26 8.05
N ASP A 219 -11.24 -24.66 6.81
CA ASP A 219 -10.51 -25.78 6.19
C ASP A 219 -9.02 -25.47 6.03
N LEU A 220 -8.67 -24.21 5.73
CA LEU A 220 -7.29 -23.75 5.62
C LEU A 220 -6.47 -24.02 6.90
N LYS A 221 -7.08 -23.93 8.09
CA LYS A 221 -6.41 -24.18 9.38
C LYS A 221 -5.93 -25.62 9.57
N ASN A 222 -6.54 -26.55 8.84
CA ASN A 222 -6.23 -27.98 8.91
C ASN A 222 -5.10 -28.36 7.95
N GLY A 223 -4.58 -27.42 7.15
CA GLY A 223 -3.48 -27.65 6.22
C GLY A 223 -2.11 -27.82 6.88
N THR A 224 -1.15 -28.26 6.07
CA THR A 224 0.25 -28.44 6.46
C THR A 224 0.96 -27.09 6.63
N ALA A 225 1.73 -26.93 7.71
CA ALA A 225 2.54 -25.74 7.93
C ALA A 225 3.69 -25.66 6.91
N ILE A 226 3.98 -24.45 6.43
CA ILE A 226 5.13 -24.16 5.56
C ILE A 226 6.05 -23.21 6.33
N GLU A 227 7.23 -23.70 6.68
CA GLU A 227 8.26 -22.93 7.39
C GLU A 227 9.18 -22.22 6.41
N ASP A 228 9.48 -20.96 6.73
CA ASP A 228 10.44 -20.11 6.03
C ASP A 228 10.27 -19.98 4.49
N PRO A 229 9.05 -19.91 3.93
CA PRO A 229 8.91 -19.70 2.50
C PRO A 229 9.25 -18.26 2.09
N LEU A 230 9.52 -18.09 0.81
CA LEU A 230 9.43 -16.79 0.15
C LEU A 230 8.00 -16.54 -0.31
N VAL A 231 7.46 -15.38 0.04
CA VAL A 231 6.15 -14.93 -0.42
C VAL A 231 6.32 -13.92 -1.56
N GLN A 232 5.72 -14.21 -2.70
CA GLN A 232 5.60 -13.29 -3.85
C GLN A 232 4.13 -12.98 -4.14
N PHE A 233 3.86 -11.95 -4.95
CA PHE A 233 2.51 -11.40 -5.13
C PHE A 233 2.13 -11.27 -6.61
N SER A 234 0.89 -11.65 -6.93
CA SER A 234 0.24 -11.40 -8.21
C SER A 234 -1.03 -10.55 -8.00
N PHE A 235 -0.87 -9.24 -7.81
CA PHE A 235 -2.01 -8.34 -7.56
C PHE A 235 -2.89 -8.10 -8.79
N TYR A 236 -2.39 -8.38 -10.00
CA TYR A 236 -3.05 -8.05 -11.26
C TYR A 236 -3.39 -9.32 -12.06
N GLY A 237 -4.24 -10.17 -11.47
CA GLY A 237 -4.79 -11.39 -12.10
C GLY A 237 -4.15 -12.69 -11.62
N ASP A 238 -4.79 -13.81 -11.96
CA ASP A 238 -4.37 -15.16 -11.57
C ASP A 238 -3.34 -15.75 -12.57
N PRO A 239 -2.10 -16.05 -12.13
CA PRO A 239 -1.09 -16.68 -12.98
C PRO A 239 -1.49 -18.06 -13.51
N LEU A 240 -2.37 -18.79 -12.82
CA LEU A 240 -2.85 -20.10 -13.27
C LEU A 240 -3.87 -20.00 -14.40
N GLN A 241 -4.42 -18.82 -14.68
CA GLN A 241 -5.36 -18.59 -15.79
C GLN A 241 -4.72 -17.94 -17.02
N SER A 242 -3.39 -18.10 -17.16
CA SER A 242 -2.60 -17.54 -18.27
C SER A 242 -3.30 -17.71 -19.63
N GLY A 243 -3.56 -16.60 -20.32
CA GLY A 243 -4.26 -16.57 -21.61
C GLY A 243 -5.72 -16.10 -21.58
N LYS A 244 -6.28 -15.80 -20.39
CA LYS A 244 -7.57 -15.11 -20.23
C LYS A 244 -7.38 -13.75 -19.54
N GLY A 245 -7.74 -12.66 -20.22
CA GLY A 245 -7.71 -11.30 -19.63
C GLY A 245 -6.31 -10.71 -19.43
N SER A 246 -6.08 -10.04 -18.29
CA SER A 246 -4.82 -9.36 -17.92
C SER A 246 -3.68 -10.30 -17.48
N SER A 247 -3.91 -11.61 -17.43
CA SER A 247 -2.96 -12.67 -17.07
C SER A 247 -1.97 -13.00 -18.21
N GLY A 248 -1.32 -11.97 -18.77
CA GLY A 248 -0.32 -12.09 -19.84
C GLY A 248 1.06 -12.55 -19.35
N GLY A 249 2.12 -12.01 -19.96
CA GLY A 249 3.51 -12.37 -19.65
C GLY A 249 3.92 -12.24 -18.18
N MET A 250 3.23 -11.41 -17.38
CA MET A 250 3.48 -11.29 -15.94
C MET A 250 3.05 -12.54 -15.15
N GLY A 251 1.93 -13.16 -15.50
CA GLY A 251 1.49 -14.41 -14.87
C GLY A 251 2.47 -15.53 -15.17
N THR A 252 2.86 -15.67 -16.45
CA THR A 252 3.90 -16.63 -16.87
C THR A 252 5.23 -16.38 -16.17
N PHE A 253 5.66 -15.13 -16.06
CA PHE A 253 6.88 -14.76 -15.36
C PHE A 253 6.83 -15.16 -13.88
N LEU A 254 5.77 -14.80 -13.14
CA LEU A 254 5.65 -15.10 -11.70
C LEU A 254 5.63 -16.60 -11.43
N ARG A 255 4.90 -17.34 -12.27
CA ARG A 255 4.85 -18.80 -12.19
C ARG A 255 6.23 -19.42 -12.44
N THR A 256 6.93 -18.98 -13.48
CA THR A 256 8.27 -19.47 -13.83
C THR A 256 9.30 -19.13 -12.76
N LEU A 257 9.29 -17.88 -12.27
CA LEU A 257 10.16 -17.44 -11.18
C LEU A 257 9.89 -18.26 -9.91
N GLY A 258 8.63 -18.44 -9.53
CA GLY A 258 8.26 -19.21 -8.34
C GLY A 258 8.70 -20.67 -8.44
N ASN A 259 8.55 -21.29 -9.62
CA ASN A 259 9.04 -22.64 -9.87
C ASN A 259 10.57 -22.73 -9.74
N GLY A 260 11.32 -21.82 -10.35
CA GLY A 260 12.78 -21.81 -10.25
C GLY A 260 13.29 -21.53 -8.83
N LEU A 261 12.63 -20.63 -8.10
CA LEU A 261 12.96 -20.36 -6.70
C LEU A 261 12.67 -21.56 -5.79
N ALA A 262 11.59 -22.31 -6.06
CA ALA A 262 11.22 -23.50 -5.29
C ALA A 262 12.24 -24.65 -5.40
N GLU A 263 13.12 -24.64 -6.41
CA GLU A 263 14.23 -25.60 -6.51
C GLU A 263 15.29 -25.38 -5.42
N SER A 264 15.46 -24.14 -4.96
CA SER A 264 16.52 -23.74 -4.02
C SER A 264 16.01 -23.27 -2.66
N LEU A 265 14.71 -22.94 -2.54
CA LEU A 265 14.09 -22.47 -1.30
C LEU A 265 13.22 -23.55 -0.64
N PRO A 266 12.97 -23.46 0.68
CA PRO A 266 12.07 -24.38 1.39
C PRO A 266 10.64 -24.37 0.85
N GLY A 267 10.19 -23.22 0.35
CA GLY A 267 8.90 -23.07 -0.32
C GLY A 267 8.74 -21.68 -0.92
N VAL A 268 7.82 -21.58 -1.88
CA VAL A 268 7.37 -20.34 -2.50
C VAL A 268 5.85 -20.27 -2.41
N ILE A 269 5.34 -19.13 -1.96
CA ILE A 269 3.91 -18.85 -1.93
C ILE A 269 3.64 -17.65 -2.81
N THR A 270 2.82 -17.84 -3.83
CA THR A 270 2.29 -16.76 -4.64
C THR A 270 0.92 -16.36 -4.12
N ILE A 271 0.84 -15.17 -3.52
CA ILE A 271 -0.41 -14.57 -3.07
C ILE A 271 -1.16 -13.98 -4.26
N VAL A 272 -2.42 -14.36 -4.41
CA VAL A 272 -3.31 -13.93 -5.50
C VAL A 272 -4.59 -13.36 -4.90
N PRO A 273 -4.86 -12.05 -5.00
CA PRO A 273 -6.19 -11.52 -4.72
C PRO A 273 -7.21 -12.14 -5.66
N ILE A 274 -8.38 -12.49 -5.14
CA ILE A 274 -9.46 -13.09 -5.92
C ILE A 274 -10.80 -12.48 -5.51
N ASP A 275 -11.71 -12.28 -6.46
CA ASP A 275 -13.08 -11.90 -6.10
C ASP A 275 -13.76 -13.05 -5.35
N VAL A 276 -14.57 -12.73 -4.34
CA VAL A 276 -15.29 -13.73 -3.55
C VAL A 276 -16.13 -14.68 -4.43
N LYS A 277 -16.73 -14.19 -5.52
CA LYS A 277 -17.51 -15.06 -6.42
C LYS A 277 -16.62 -16.09 -7.12
N GLU A 278 -15.48 -15.65 -7.66
CA GLU A 278 -14.51 -16.52 -8.32
C GLU A 278 -13.89 -17.53 -7.34
N LEU A 279 -13.62 -17.12 -6.10
CA LEU A 279 -13.14 -18.03 -5.06
C LEU A 279 -14.14 -19.17 -4.81
N LEU A 280 -15.43 -18.86 -4.80
CA LEU A 280 -16.47 -19.85 -4.52
C LEU A 280 -16.72 -20.82 -5.67
N GLU A 281 -16.41 -20.41 -6.90
CA GLU A 281 -16.30 -21.32 -8.04
C GLU A 281 -15.08 -22.23 -7.91
N LYS A 282 -13.94 -21.68 -7.49
CA LYS A 282 -12.68 -22.42 -7.30
C LYS A 282 -12.74 -23.41 -6.11
N ARG A 283 -13.48 -23.06 -5.05
CA ARG A 283 -13.66 -23.84 -3.81
C ARG A 283 -12.36 -24.18 -3.06
N SER A 284 -11.30 -23.41 -3.25
CA SER A 284 -10.05 -23.56 -2.48
C SER A 284 -9.29 -22.25 -2.34
N LEU A 285 -8.77 -22.01 -1.13
CA LEU A 285 -7.86 -20.91 -0.82
C LEU A 285 -6.39 -21.26 -1.12
N LEU A 286 -6.07 -22.53 -1.34
CA LEU A 286 -4.72 -23.00 -1.60
C LEU A 286 -4.70 -23.93 -2.81
N SER A 287 -3.82 -23.67 -3.76
CA SER A 287 -3.58 -24.53 -4.92
C SER A 287 -2.10 -24.89 -4.96
N THR A 288 -1.80 -26.16 -5.23
CA THR A 288 -0.42 -26.63 -5.41
C THR A 288 -0.06 -26.50 -6.89
N GLU A 289 1.05 -25.83 -7.20
CA GLU A 289 1.64 -25.77 -8.54
C GLU A 289 2.70 -26.86 -8.72
N ASN A 290 3.56 -27.01 -7.71
CA ASN A 290 4.48 -28.13 -7.55
C ASN A 290 4.76 -28.36 -6.05
N ASP A 291 5.60 -29.35 -5.72
CA ASP A 291 5.87 -29.78 -4.33
C ASP A 291 6.28 -28.66 -3.36
N ARG A 292 6.85 -27.56 -3.85
CA ARG A 292 7.33 -26.43 -3.04
C ARG A 292 6.83 -25.06 -3.53
N HIS A 293 5.89 -25.03 -4.47
CA HIS A 293 5.30 -23.79 -4.97
C HIS A 293 3.77 -23.85 -4.87
N PHE A 294 3.23 -22.90 -4.11
CA PHE A 294 1.80 -22.83 -3.81
C PHE A 294 1.22 -21.50 -4.24
N PHE A 295 0.00 -21.52 -4.75
CA PHE A 295 -0.84 -20.34 -4.96
C PHE A 295 -1.82 -20.21 -3.80
N MET A 296 -1.77 -19.08 -3.11
CA MET A 296 -2.65 -18.78 -1.99
C MET A 296 -3.57 -17.62 -2.36
N TYR A 297 -4.86 -17.90 -2.33
CA TYR A 297 -5.91 -16.99 -2.76
C TYR A 297 -6.44 -16.20 -1.58
N VAL A 298 -6.52 -14.87 -1.76
CA VAL A 298 -6.98 -13.93 -0.72
C VAL A 298 -8.26 -13.28 -1.23
N PRO A 299 -9.42 -13.55 -0.60
CA PRO A 299 -10.69 -13.02 -1.09
C PRO A 299 -10.82 -11.53 -0.85
N PHE A 300 -11.41 -10.85 -1.82
CA PHE A 300 -11.87 -9.48 -1.74
C PHE A 300 -13.24 -9.34 -2.41
N PHE A 301 -14.03 -8.37 -1.98
CA PHE A 301 -15.19 -7.92 -2.74
C PHE A 301 -14.79 -6.75 -3.63
N GLU A 302 -15.33 -6.69 -4.84
CA GLU A 302 -15.15 -5.55 -5.75
C GLU A 302 -13.67 -5.31 -6.12
N LEU A 303 -12.90 -6.39 -6.31
CA LEU A 303 -11.47 -6.33 -6.63
C LEU A 303 -11.16 -5.40 -7.82
N ASP A 304 -12.03 -5.38 -8.83
CA ASP A 304 -11.92 -4.50 -10.01
C ASP A 304 -11.94 -3.00 -9.67
N ARG A 305 -12.49 -2.60 -8.51
CA ARG A 305 -12.49 -1.21 -8.04
C ARG A 305 -11.20 -0.83 -7.31
N MET A 306 -10.49 -1.81 -6.74
CA MET A 306 -9.22 -1.64 -6.01
C MET A 306 -8.02 -1.50 -6.97
N ILE A 307 -8.12 -2.06 -8.18
CA ILE A 307 -7.02 -2.03 -9.15
C ILE A 307 -6.74 -0.61 -9.70
N PRO A 308 -7.75 0.19 -10.11
CA PRO A 308 -7.53 1.52 -10.69
C PRO A 308 -6.89 2.54 -9.75
N ASP A 309 -7.13 2.47 -8.44
CA ASP A 309 -6.52 3.36 -7.45
C ASP A 309 -5.19 2.82 -6.89
N SER A 310 -4.67 1.73 -7.49
CA SER A 310 -3.47 1.04 -7.03
C SER A 310 -3.54 0.56 -5.59
N PHE A 311 -4.74 0.19 -5.12
CA PHE A 311 -5.05 -0.30 -3.77
C PHE A 311 -4.84 0.73 -2.67
N LEU A 312 -4.88 2.03 -2.98
CA LEU A 312 -4.66 3.09 -1.99
C LEU A 312 -5.67 2.96 -0.84
N ARG A 313 -6.97 2.92 -1.13
CA ARG A 313 -8.03 2.85 -0.11
C ARG A 313 -7.97 1.57 0.70
N ASP A 314 -7.73 0.45 0.03
CA ASP A 314 -7.83 -0.88 0.62
C ASP A 314 -6.52 -1.41 1.21
N ARG A 315 -5.44 -0.61 1.21
CA ARG A 315 -4.10 -0.99 1.67
C ARG A 315 -4.09 -1.74 3.00
N LEU A 316 -4.82 -1.24 4.00
CA LEU A 316 -4.89 -1.83 5.34
C LEU A 316 -5.64 -3.16 5.33
N MET A 317 -6.68 -3.26 4.50
CA MET A 317 -7.44 -4.50 4.34
C MET A 317 -6.62 -5.56 3.61
N VAL A 318 -5.89 -5.19 2.56
CA VAL A 318 -4.95 -6.08 1.86
C VAL A 318 -3.90 -6.62 2.84
N GLU A 319 -3.25 -5.72 3.60
CA GLU A 319 -2.28 -6.11 4.62
C GLU A 319 -2.87 -7.09 5.65
N SER A 320 -4.04 -6.73 6.20
CA SER A 320 -4.72 -7.49 7.24
C SER A 320 -5.15 -8.87 6.75
N ASN A 321 -5.80 -8.94 5.58
CA ASN A 321 -6.34 -10.18 5.05
C ASN A 321 -5.21 -11.16 4.70
N VAL A 322 -4.14 -10.68 4.06
CA VAL A 322 -2.96 -11.51 3.78
C VAL A 322 -2.34 -12.03 5.08
N ARG A 323 -2.13 -11.15 6.07
CA ARG A 323 -1.60 -11.54 7.38
C ARG A 323 -2.44 -12.64 8.04
N ASP A 324 -3.76 -12.48 8.04
CA ASP A 324 -4.65 -13.42 8.71
C ASP A 324 -4.70 -14.77 8.01
N ILE A 325 -4.69 -14.80 6.67
CA ILE A 325 -4.65 -16.06 5.90
C ILE A 325 -3.33 -16.78 6.10
N LEU A 326 -2.18 -16.08 6.05
CA LEU A 326 -0.88 -16.68 6.35
C LEU A 326 -0.87 -17.29 7.76
N ALA A 327 -1.40 -16.57 8.76
CA ALA A 327 -1.49 -17.05 10.13
C ALA A 327 -2.41 -18.29 10.25
N MET A 328 -3.57 -18.29 9.60
CA MET A 328 -4.48 -19.44 9.58
C MET A 328 -3.84 -20.66 8.92
N ALA A 329 -3.12 -20.47 7.83
CA ALA A 329 -2.38 -21.54 7.14
C ALA A 329 -1.09 -21.96 7.87
N LYS A 330 -0.78 -21.37 9.04
CA LYS A 330 0.45 -21.62 9.81
C LYS A 330 1.72 -21.39 8.99
N ILE A 331 1.69 -20.39 8.12
CA ILE A 331 2.80 -20.01 7.26
C ILE A 331 3.61 -18.93 7.99
N ARG A 332 4.92 -19.13 8.07
CA ARG A 332 5.86 -18.19 8.67
C ARG A 332 6.88 -17.74 7.63
N PRO A 333 6.59 -16.67 6.86
CA PRO A 333 7.48 -16.24 5.78
C PRO A 333 8.85 -15.83 6.29
N ALA A 334 9.92 -16.32 5.66
CA ALA A 334 11.25 -15.78 5.86
C ALA A 334 11.51 -14.56 4.98
N PHE A 335 10.84 -14.51 3.82
CA PHE A 335 11.08 -13.50 2.78
C PHE A 335 9.79 -13.01 2.16
N PHE A 336 9.76 -11.72 1.81
CA PHE A 336 8.74 -11.10 0.98
C PHE A 336 9.41 -10.51 -0.27
N HIS A 337 8.86 -10.80 -1.44
CA HIS A 337 9.33 -10.25 -2.72
C HIS A 337 8.24 -9.40 -3.37
N MET A 338 8.44 -8.09 -3.36
CA MET A 338 7.57 -7.11 -3.99
C MET A 338 8.09 -6.75 -5.39
N ARG A 339 7.17 -6.47 -6.32
CA ARG A 339 7.52 -6.20 -7.72
C ARG A 339 6.91 -4.94 -8.31
N PHE A 340 5.76 -4.54 -7.80
CA PHE A 340 5.04 -3.39 -8.31
C PHE A 340 5.25 -2.19 -7.38
N SER A 341 5.23 -1.00 -7.97
CA SER A 341 5.26 0.27 -7.25
C SER A 341 3.83 0.74 -6.95
N ASP A 342 3.11 -0.01 -6.13
CA ASP A 342 1.71 0.23 -5.76
C ASP A 342 1.48 0.08 -4.24
N PHE A 343 0.31 0.53 -3.75
CA PHE A 343 0.03 0.51 -2.31
C PHE A 343 -0.16 -0.90 -1.76
N ALA A 344 -0.56 -1.87 -2.59
CA ALA A 344 -0.62 -3.27 -2.20
C ALA A 344 0.77 -3.85 -1.93
N SER A 345 1.74 -3.62 -2.82
CA SER A 345 3.13 -4.03 -2.65
C SER A 345 3.79 -3.32 -1.47
N TYR A 346 3.50 -2.03 -1.26
CA TYR A 346 3.94 -1.32 -0.06
C TYR A 346 3.34 -1.91 1.22
N SER A 347 2.07 -2.31 1.19
CA SER A 347 1.43 -3.00 2.32
C SER A 347 2.12 -4.33 2.63
N MET A 348 2.60 -5.06 1.61
CA MET A 348 3.38 -6.28 1.82
C MET A 348 4.77 -6.02 2.40
N LEU A 349 5.42 -4.91 2.01
CA LEU A 349 6.66 -4.47 2.67
C LEU A 349 6.40 -4.19 4.17
N ARG A 350 5.32 -3.49 4.50
CA ARG A 350 4.94 -3.24 5.90
C ARG A 350 4.65 -4.54 6.65
N LEU A 351 3.93 -5.46 6.03
CA LEU A 351 3.67 -6.76 6.61
C LEU A 351 4.96 -7.56 6.86
N ALA A 352 5.90 -7.55 5.91
CA ALA A 352 7.21 -8.19 6.08
C ALA A 352 7.92 -7.68 7.33
N LYS A 353 7.96 -6.36 7.52
CA LYS A 353 8.53 -5.73 8.73
C LYS A 353 7.82 -6.17 10.01
N LYS A 354 6.48 -6.19 10.01
CA LYS A 354 5.66 -6.62 11.17
C LYS A 354 5.88 -8.10 11.52
N LEU A 355 6.17 -8.94 10.52
CA LEU A 355 6.46 -10.36 10.72
C LEU A 355 7.94 -10.64 10.98
N GLY A 356 8.82 -9.63 10.94
CA GLY A 356 10.27 -9.80 11.05
C GLY A 356 10.90 -10.53 9.85
N ALA A 357 10.20 -10.58 8.71
CA ALA A 357 10.68 -11.20 7.48
C ALA A 357 11.55 -10.22 6.69
N ARG A 358 12.54 -10.73 5.96
CA ARG A 358 13.35 -9.90 5.05
C ARG A 358 12.56 -9.53 3.81
N SER A 359 12.80 -8.34 3.31
CA SER A 359 12.06 -7.73 2.22
C SER A 359 12.95 -7.48 1.00
N PHE A 360 12.45 -7.89 -0.17
CA PHE A 360 13.09 -7.69 -1.45
C PHE A 360 12.17 -6.91 -2.37
N PHE A 361 12.70 -5.91 -3.07
CA PHE A 361 11.95 -5.17 -4.07
C PHE A 361 12.61 -5.23 -5.44
N THR A 362 11.84 -5.65 -6.44
CA THR A 362 12.26 -5.52 -7.83
C THR A 362 12.01 -4.11 -8.32
N ILE A 363 13.09 -3.39 -8.60
CA ILE A 363 13.03 -2.04 -9.16
C ILE A 363 13.04 -2.09 -10.69
N THR A 364 12.21 -1.26 -11.32
CA THR A 364 12.16 -1.09 -12.77
C THR A 364 12.12 0.41 -13.12
N PRO A 365 12.40 0.80 -14.37
CA PRO A 365 12.17 2.18 -14.83
C PRO A 365 10.70 2.66 -14.79
N ASP A 366 9.72 1.75 -14.66
CA ASP A 366 8.30 2.09 -14.45
C ASP A 366 8.04 2.36 -12.96
N PRO A 367 7.26 3.40 -12.61
CA PRO A 367 6.42 4.24 -13.47
C PRO A 367 7.11 5.46 -14.12
N GLN A 368 8.34 5.83 -13.73
CA GLN A 368 8.96 7.10 -14.12
C GLN A 368 9.10 7.27 -15.64
N ARG A 369 9.44 6.18 -16.34
CA ARG A 369 9.57 6.18 -17.81
C ARG A 369 8.30 6.66 -18.52
N ARG A 370 7.13 6.54 -17.88
CA ARG A 370 5.84 6.95 -18.47
C ARG A 370 5.64 8.46 -18.50
N PHE A 371 6.45 9.25 -17.80
CA PHE A 371 6.35 10.71 -17.81
C PHE A 371 7.11 11.36 -18.98
N SER A 372 7.69 10.56 -19.87
CA SER A 372 8.30 11.06 -21.09
C SER A 372 7.80 10.29 -22.31
N ASN A 373 7.66 11.01 -23.43
CA ASN A 373 7.26 10.42 -24.70
C ASN A 373 8.44 9.61 -25.32
N GLN A 374 8.23 9.07 -26.52
CA GLN A 374 9.26 8.28 -27.21
C GLN A 374 10.53 9.09 -27.58
N ASN A 375 10.42 10.41 -27.67
CA ASN A 375 11.54 11.32 -27.92
C ASN A 375 12.26 11.75 -26.62
N GLY A 376 11.78 11.28 -25.47
CA GLY A 376 12.27 11.68 -24.15
C GLY A 376 11.78 13.05 -23.69
N ASP A 377 10.76 13.64 -24.34
CA ASP A 377 10.17 14.92 -23.90
C ASP A 377 9.14 14.68 -22.80
N LEU A 378 9.06 15.59 -21.83
CA LEU A 378 8.12 15.51 -20.72
C LEU A 378 6.69 15.58 -21.25
N ILE A 379 5.85 14.64 -20.82
CA ILE A 379 4.43 14.67 -21.18
C ILE A 379 3.68 15.66 -20.31
N ASP A 380 2.58 16.18 -20.84
CA ASP A 380 1.60 16.93 -20.05
C ASP A 380 0.46 16.00 -19.63
N LEU A 381 0.09 16.08 -18.37
CA LEU A 381 -0.94 15.25 -17.75
C LEU A 381 -1.89 16.15 -16.97
N GLU A 382 -3.19 15.91 -17.12
CA GLU A 382 -4.19 16.54 -16.27
C GLU A 382 -3.86 16.35 -14.78
N PRO A 383 -4.08 17.36 -13.91
CA PRO A 383 -3.64 17.36 -12.51
C PRO A 383 -3.97 16.08 -11.73
N SER A 384 -5.20 15.59 -11.84
CA SER A 384 -5.66 14.37 -11.13
C SER A 384 -4.95 13.10 -11.63
N ARG A 385 -4.67 13.03 -12.93
CA ARG A 385 -3.89 11.93 -13.52
C ARG A 385 -2.42 12.04 -13.12
N ALA A 386 -1.84 13.24 -13.15
CA ALA A 386 -0.47 13.48 -12.73
C ALA A 386 -0.26 13.06 -11.26
N LEU A 387 -1.18 13.44 -10.36
CA LEU A 387 -1.16 13.00 -8.96
C LEU A 387 -1.17 11.48 -8.83
N ARG A 388 -2.15 10.80 -9.44
CA ARG A 388 -2.30 9.34 -9.35
C ARG A 388 -1.08 8.58 -9.88
N GLU A 389 -0.56 8.96 -11.05
CA GLU A 389 0.61 8.27 -11.63
C GLU A 389 1.88 8.54 -10.82
N THR A 390 2.02 9.75 -10.24
CA THR A 390 3.18 10.08 -9.40
C THR A 390 3.10 9.45 -8.01
N SER A 391 1.91 9.07 -7.48
CA SER A 391 1.82 8.30 -6.22
C SER A 391 2.63 7.00 -6.31
N ARG A 392 2.60 6.34 -7.47
CA ARG A 392 3.39 5.12 -7.73
C ARG A 392 4.91 5.40 -7.72
N VAL A 393 5.35 6.58 -8.14
CA VAL A 393 6.76 7.01 -8.03
C VAL A 393 7.16 7.13 -6.57
N GLU A 394 6.31 7.78 -5.76
CA GLU A 394 6.57 7.97 -4.33
C GLU A 394 6.61 6.65 -3.56
N ILE A 395 5.73 5.71 -3.92
CA ILE A 395 5.78 4.35 -3.39
C ILE A 395 7.07 3.65 -3.78
N ALA A 396 7.49 3.74 -5.05
CA ALA A 396 8.75 3.13 -5.48
C ALA A 396 9.95 3.71 -4.71
N TRP A 397 9.97 5.03 -4.50
CA TRP A 397 10.99 5.73 -3.73
C TRP A 397 10.99 5.31 -2.26
N THR A 398 9.80 5.23 -1.66
CA THR A 398 9.63 4.74 -0.29
C THR A 398 10.14 3.31 -0.15
N MET A 399 9.73 2.41 -1.04
CA MET A 399 10.15 1.01 -1.02
C MET A 399 11.65 0.86 -1.24
N LEU A 400 12.27 1.73 -2.05
CA LEU A 400 13.72 1.73 -2.24
C LEU A 400 14.48 2.02 -0.94
N ASP A 401 13.99 2.98 -0.15
CA ASP A 401 14.59 3.39 1.12
C ASP A 401 14.29 2.40 2.26
N GLU A 402 13.18 1.67 2.15
CA GLU A 402 12.63 0.88 3.24
C GLU A 402 12.81 -0.65 3.11
N CYS A 403 13.14 -1.18 1.92
CA CYS A 403 13.42 -2.61 1.73
C CYS A 403 14.85 -2.99 2.15
N ASP A 404 15.04 -4.26 2.53
CA ASP A 404 16.37 -4.77 2.92
C ASP A 404 17.30 -4.94 1.71
N ARG A 405 16.73 -5.30 0.56
CA ARG A 405 17.46 -5.62 -0.67
C ARG A 405 16.66 -5.27 -1.92
N LEU A 406 17.40 -4.97 -2.99
CA LEU A 406 16.85 -4.54 -4.28
C LEU A 406 17.32 -5.48 -5.39
N PHE A 407 16.44 -5.74 -6.35
CA PHE A 407 16.75 -6.45 -7.58
C PHE A 407 16.41 -5.59 -8.79
N GLY A 408 17.40 -5.26 -9.62
CA GLY A 408 17.12 -4.67 -10.94
C GLY A 408 16.77 -5.76 -11.94
N ILE A 409 15.72 -5.56 -12.74
CA ILE A 409 15.43 -6.41 -13.89
C ILE A 409 15.46 -5.56 -15.16
N GLY A 410 16.23 -5.99 -16.15
CA GLY A 410 16.29 -5.34 -17.47
C GLY A 410 17.63 -5.55 -18.18
N ALA A 411 17.67 -5.16 -19.46
CA ALA A 411 18.89 -5.12 -20.26
C ALA A 411 19.80 -3.94 -19.81
N GLU A 412 21.01 -3.84 -20.38
CA GLU A 412 21.98 -2.80 -20.03
C GLU A 412 21.40 -1.37 -20.14
N ASP A 413 20.58 -1.10 -21.16
CA ASP A 413 19.88 0.19 -21.31
C ASP A 413 18.90 0.48 -20.16
N SER A 414 18.25 -0.55 -19.63
CA SER A 414 17.36 -0.42 -18.47
C SER A 414 18.13 -0.04 -17.21
N ARG A 415 19.42 -0.43 -17.11
CA ARG A 415 20.28 -0.07 -15.97
C ARG A 415 20.58 1.43 -15.95
N ASN A 416 20.90 2.04 -17.09
CA ASN A 416 21.14 3.49 -17.16
C ASN A 416 19.88 4.30 -16.85
N GLN A 417 18.72 3.83 -17.32
CA GLN A 417 17.43 4.42 -16.96
C GLN A 417 17.14 4.33 -15.46
N LEU A 418 17.36 3.16 -14.85
CA LEU A 418 17.21 2.97 -13.40
C LEU A 418 18.05 3.97 -12.61
N PHE A 419 19.32 4.14 -12.95
CA PHE A 419 20.19 5.12 -12.29
C PHE A 419 19.72 6.56 -12.47
N SER A 420 19.18 6.90 -13.64
CA SER A 420 18.64 8.23 -13.93
C SER A 420 17.39 8.55 -13.10
N TYR A 421 16.49 7.58 -12.89
CA TYR A 421 15.26 7.77 -12.12
C TYR A 421 15.44 7.58 -10.60
N TYR A 422 16.47 6.85 -10.20
CA TYR A 422 16.81 6.58 -8.80
C TYR A 422 18.29 6.92 -8.53
N PRO A 423 18.66 8.21 -8.47
CA PRO A 423 20.05 8.62 -8.29
C PRO A 423 20.70 8.09 -7.01
N GLN A 424 19.89 7.73 -6.00
CA GLN A 424 20.34 7.14 -4.75
C GLN A 424 20.95 5.73 -4.90
N LEU A 425 20.75 5.06 -6.05
CA LEU A 425 21.41 3.79 -6.38
C LEU A 425 22.90 3.93 -6.73
N HIS A 426 23.41 5.14 -6.94
CA HIS A 426 24.84 5.39 -7.15
C HIS A 426 25.66 5.40 -5.85
N ARG A 427 24.98 5.39 -4.70
CA ARG A 427 25.59 5.33 -3.38
C ARG A 427 25.70 3.88 -2.94
#